data_AF-A0AA88HQF2-F1
#
_entry.id   AF-A0AA88HQF2-F1
#
_cell.length_a   1.000
_cell.length_b   1.000
_cell.length_c   1.000
_cell.angle_alpha   90.00
_cell.angle_beta   90.00
_cell.angle_gamma   90.00
#
_symmetry.space_group_name_H-M   'P 1'
#
loop_
_entity.id
_entity.type
_entity.pdbx_description
1 polymer ?
#
loop_
_entity_poly.entity_id
_entity_poly.type
_entity_poly.pdbx_seq_one_letter_code
_entity_poly.pdbx_strand_id
1 'polypeptide(L)'
;MVLAYLFAQLVLWVRNRPGGLLVLGSANVDEAPRGYMTKYDCSSADINPIGGISKMDLKRFLQYASQRFNLPILRKIVAASPTSELEPLKDGQLVQTYEQDMGLTYAELSDLGRLRKQKACDPYSMFVRLLRTWGSTETASEMVRKVKQFFRYYAINRHKMTVLTPSFHAETCSPDDNRFDHPPFLYNAKWSWQFGAIGKELRSLEQKKNNRDDLNASPGKTNSGEQAVVV
;
A
#
# COMPACT_ATOMS: atom_id res chain seq x y z
N MET A 1 15.14 15.67 -10.18
CA MET A 1 14.27 16.81 -10.51
C MET A 1 15.04 17.96 -11.15
N VAL A 2 15.96 18.64 -10.45
CA VAL A 2 16.71 19.80 -10.97
C VAL A 2 17.38 19.53 -12.32
N LEU A 3 18.17 18.46 -12.42
CA LEU A 3 18.82 18.09 -13.68
C LEU A 3 17.83 17.71 -14.78
N ALA A 4 16.73 17.03 -14.44
CA ALA A 4 15.71 16.66 -15.43
C ALA A 4 15.12 17.90 -16.10
N TYR A 5 14.79 18.93 -15.33
CA TYR A 5 14.30 20.21 -15.87
C TYR A 5 15.38 21.02 -16.60
N LEU A 6 16.63 20.98 -16.13
CA LEU A 6 17.77 21.58 -16.85
C LEU A 6 17.90 20.99 -18.26
N PHE A 7 17.88 19.66 -18.39
CA PHE A 7 17.92 18.99 -19.68
C PHE A 7 16.65 19.27 -20.50
N ALA A 8 15.48 19.26 -19.88
CA ALA A 8 14.23 19.54 -20.59
C ALA A 8 14.23 20.93 -21.26
N GLN A 9 14.83 21.91 -20.60
CA GLN A 9 14.94 23.27 -21.12
C GLN A 9 16.09 23.46 -22.13
N LEU A 10 17.25 22.83 -21.90
CA LEU A 10 18.47 23.18 -22.64
C LEU A 10 18.99 22.11 -23.61
N VAL A 11 18.54 20.85 -23.53
CA VAL A 11 19.14 19.79 -24.37
C VAL A 11 18.87 20.01 -25.86
N LEU A 12 17.72 20.59 -26.22
CA LEU A 12 17.41 20.95 -27.59
C LEU A 12 18.24 22.14 -28.04
N TRP A 13 18.39 23.15 -27.18
CA TRP A 13 19.23 24.32 -27.44
C TRP A 13 20.70 23.93 -27.71
N VAL A 14 21.31 23.10 -26.85
CA VAL A 14 22.69 22.59 -27.05
C VAL A 14 22.82 21.80 -28.35
N ARG A 15 21.72 21.18 -28.83
CA ARG A 15 21.66 20.41 -30.07
C ARG A 15 21.21 21.24 -31.29
N ASN A 16 21.21 22.57 -31.20
CA ASN A 16 20.75 23.48 -32.26
C ASN A 16 19.33 23.16 -32.77
N ARG A 17 18.44 22.73 -31.87
CA ARG A 17 17.03 22.45 -32.16
C ARG A 17 16.14 23.45 -31.40
N PRO A 18 15.07 23.96 -32.02
CA PRO A 18 14.14 24.85 -31.34
C PRO A 18 13.27 24.11 -30.32
N GLY A 19 12.76 24.83 -29.32
CA GLY A 19 11.76 24.36 -28.36
C GLY A 19 12.33 23.83 -27.04
N GLY A 20 11.46 23.20 -26.26
CA GLY A 20 11.76 22.53 -24.99
C GLY A 20 11.04 21.17 -24.90
N LEU A 21 11.35 20.40 -23.86
CA LEU A 21 10.76 19.07 -23.63
C LEU A 21 9.82 19.09 -22.43
N LEU A 22 8.81 18.20 -22.47
CA LEU A 22 8.01 17.86 -21.29
C LEU A 22 8.76 16.84 -20.44
N VAL A 23 8.80 17.05 -19.13
CA VAL A 23 9.31 16.10 -18.16
C VAL A 23 8.23 15.09 -17.83
N LEU A 24 8.54 13.79 -17.98
CA LEU A 24 7.63 12.70 -17.66
C LEU A 24 7.93 12.12 -16.27
N GLY A 25 6.88 12.01 -15.46
CA GLY A 25 6.92 11.30 -14.17
C GLY A 25 6.76 9.78 -14.35
N SER A 26 7.11 9.03 -13.30
CA SER A 26 7.02 7.57 -13.30
C SER A 26 6.52 6.96 -11.98
N ALA A 27 5.89 7.78 -11.13
CA ALA A 27 5.20 7.26 -9.95
C ALA A 27 4.01 6.39 -10.38
N ASN A 28 3.68 5.36 -9.59
CA ASN A 28 2.51 4.50 -9.81
C ASN A 28 1.43 4.75 -8.75
N VAL A 29 0.24 4.21 -8.98
CA VAL A 29 -0.94 4.51 -8.14
C VAL A 29 -0.84 3.91 -6.74
N ASP A 30 -0.08 2.83 -6.52
CA ASP A 30 -0.04 2.11 -5.24
C ASP A 30 0.87 2.79 -4.20
N GLU A 31 1.92 3.50 -4.65
CA GLU A 31 2.85 4.23 -3.78
C GLU A 31 2.24 5.54 -3.24
N ALA A 32 1.30 6.11 -3.99
CA ALA A 32 0.74 7.43 -3.73
C ALA A 32 -0.13 7.49 -2.44
N PRO A 33 -1.03 6.54 -2.13
CA PRO A 33 -1.76 6.50 -0.85
C PRO A 33 -0.85 6.38 0.37
N ARG A 34 0.28 5.68 0.23
CA ARG A 34 1.31 5.57 1.26
C ARG A 34 2.15 6.85 1.38
N GLY A 35 2.15 7.66 0.32
CA GLY A 35 3.03 8.81 0.12
C GLY A 35 4.50 8.42 0.06
N TYR A 36 4.77 7.25 -0.54
CA TYR A 36 6.09 6.66 -0.66
C TYR A 36 6.85 7.27 -1.85
N MET A 37 7.15 8.56 -1.72
CA MET A 37 7.94 9.35 -2.66
C MET A 37 8.59 10.52 -1.93
N THR A 38 9.68 11.07 -2.46
CA THR A 38 10.25 12.30 -1.91
C THR A 38 9.54 13.50 -2.52
N LYS A 39 9.02 14.40 -1.68
CA LYS A 39 8.29 15.57 -2.17
C LYS A 39 9.24 16.43 -3.02
N TYR A 40 8.87 16.71 -4.27
CA TYR A 40 9.68 17.45 -5.25
C TYR A 40 10.94 16.72 -5.78
N ASP A 41 10.98 15.39 -5.71
CA ASP A 41 11.92 14.60 -6.50
C ASP A 41 11.41 14.40 -7.94
N CYS A 42 11.90 13.37 -8.65
CA CYS A 42 11.41 13.05 -9.99
C CYS A 42 9.96 12.50 -10.04
N SER A 43 9.27 12.38 -8.89
CA SER A 43 7.82 12.21 -8.80
C SER A 43 7.06 13.49 -9.16
N SER A 44 7.72 14.65 -9.07
CA SER A 44 7.23 15.93 -9.58
C SER A 44 7.79 16.20 -10.98
N ALA A 45 6.93 16.03 -11.96
CA ALA A 45 7.13 16.26 -13.39
C ALA A 45 5.92 17.01 -13.99
N ASP A 46 5.95 17.27 -15.30
CA ASP A 46 4.88 18.00 -15.98
C ASP A 46 3.62 17.13 -16.13
N ILE A 47 3.80 15.87 -16.54
CA ILE A 47 2.74 14.86 -16.65
C ILE A 47 3.28 13.47 -16.27
N ASN A 48 2.41 12.59 -15.78
CA ASN A 48 2.75 11.21 -15.44
C ASN A 48 1.82 10.21 -16.17
N PRO A 49 2.29 9.52 -17.22
CA PRO A 49 1.46 8.59 -17.99
C PRO A 49 1.10 7.30 -17.25
N ILE A 50 1.87 6.93 -16.21
CA ILE A 50 1.66 5.67 -15.46
C ILE A 50 1.15 5.89 -14.03
N GLY A 51 0.88 7.15 -13.65
CA GLY A 51 0.44 7.52 -12.30
C GLY A 51 -0.87 6.89 -11.85
N GLY A 52 -1.75 6.54 -12.80
CA GLY A 52 -3.00 5.86 -12.52
C GLY A 52 -2.95 4.33 -12.61
N ILE A 53 -1.79 3.70 -12.79
CA ILE A 53 -1.65 2.25 -13.03
C ILE A 53 -1.04 1.55 -11.82
N SER A 54 -1.53 0.36 -11.47
CA SER A 54 -0.99 -0.48 -10.39
C SER A 54 0.42 -0.99 -10.69
N LYS A 55 1.23 -1.20 -9.66
CA LYS A 55 2.59 -1.77 -9.78
C LYS A 55 2.54 -3.16 -10.41
N MET A 56 1.52 -3.95 -10.07
CA MET A 56 1.34 -5.29 -10.59
C MET A 56 1.04 -5.28 -12.09
N ASP A 57 0.19 -4.37 -12.56
CA ASP A 57 -0.12 -4.24 -13.98
C ASP A 57 1.03 -3.65 -14.77
N LEU A 58 1.83 -2.76 -14.17
CA LEU A 58 3.09 -2.32 -14.78
C LEU A 58 4.06 -3.49 -15.01
N LYS A 59 4.22 -4.40 -14.03
CA LYS A 59 5.04 -5.61 -14.21
C LYS A 59 4.50 -6.51 -15.33
N ARG A 60 3.18 -6.75 -15.37
CA ARG A 60 2.53 -7.53 -16.44
C ARG A 60 2.72 -6.88 -17.80
N PHE A 61 2.57 -5.56 -17.88
CA PHE A 61 2.77 -4.79 -19.10
C PHE A 61 4.21 -4.90 -19.61
N LEU A 62 5.22 -4.81 -18.75
CA LEU A 62 6.62 -4.97 -19.14
C LEU A 62 6.92 -6.37 -19.68
N GLN A 63 6.32 -7.41 -19.10
CA GLN A 63 6.44 -8.78 -19.61
C GLN A 63 5.81 -8.92 -21.00
N TYR A 64 4.59 -8.40 -21.19
CA TYR A 64 3.93 -8.34 -22.49
C TYR A 64 4.75 -7.55 -23.52
N ALA A 65 5.20 -6.35 -23.17
CA ALA A 65 5.99 -5.48 -24.01
C ALA A 65 7.31 -6.12 -24.45
N SER A 66 7.93 -6.94 -23.59
CA SER A 66 9.16 -7.66 -23.92
C SER A 66 9.01 -8.56 -25.15
N GLN A 67 7.82 -9.16 -25.31
CA GLN A 67 7.50 -10.04 -26.44
C GLN A 67 6.95 -9.23 -27.61
N ARG A 68 5.95 -8.37 -27.35
CA ARG A 68 5.21 -7.63 -28.38
C ARG A 68 6.07 -6.66 -29.18
N PHE A 69 7.07 -6.05 -28.53
CA PHE A 69 7.95 -5.04 -29.14
C PHE A 69 9.38 -5.56 -29.32
N ASN A 70 9.63 -6.85 -29.10
CA ASN A 70 10.96 -7.46 -29.18
C ASN A 70 12.02 -6.73 -28.33
N LEU A 71 11.68 -6.49 -27.06
CA LEU A 71 12.54 -5.80 -26.08
C LEU A 71 12.96 -6.76 -24.95
N PRO A 72 13.90 -7.70 -25.21
CA PRO A 72 14.27 -8.74 -24.25
C PRO A 72 14.88 -8.19 -22.94
N ILE A 73 15.47 -6.99 -22.99
CA ILE A 73 16.03 -6.31 -21.82
C ILE A 73 14.98 -6.10 -20.71
N LEU A 74 13.70 -5.94 -21.07
CA LEU A 74 12.62 -5.75 -20.10
C LEU A 74 12.47 -6.94 -19.16
N ARG A 75 12.81 -8.16 -19.59
CA ARG A 75 12.77 -9.35 -18.71
C ARG A 75 13.79 -9.25 -17.59
N LYS A 76 14.99 -8.71 -17.89
CA LYS A 76 16.03 -8.48 -16.87
C LYS A 76 15.59 -7.40 -15.87
N ILE A 77 14.96 -6.33 -16.36
CA ILE A 77 14.42 -5.25 -15.51
C ILE A 77 13.34 -5.78 -14.56
N VAL A 78 12.41 -6.60 -15.07
CA VAL A 78 11.32 -7.17 -14.25
C VAL A 78 11.86 -8.17 -13.21
N ALA A 79 12.93 -8.89 -13.53
CA ALA A 79 13.56 -9.86 -12.62
C ALA A 79 14.49 -9.22 -11.57
N ALA A 80 14.89 -7.95 -11.77
CA ALA A 80 15.76 -7.25 -10.83
C ALA A 80 15.03 -6.94 -9.51
N SER A 81 15.76 -7.05 -8.40
CA SER A 81 15.25 -6.67 -7.08
C SER A 81 14.98 -5.16 -7.01
N PRO A 82 13.79 -4.72 -6.59
CA PRO A 82 13.46 -3.31 -6.57
C PRO A 82 14.01 -2.67 -5.28
N THR A 83 15.08 -1.89 -5.42
CA THR A 83 15.76 -1.19 -4.33
C THR A 83 16.12 0.24 -4.72
N SER A 84 16.08 1.18 -3.75
CA SER A 84 16.64 2.51 -3.92
C SER A 84 18.12 2.50 -3.56
N GLU A 85 19.00 2.68 -4.55
CA GLU A 85 20.45 2.79 -4.37
C GLU A 85 20.87 4.19 -3.88
N LEU A 86 20.17 4.71 -2.86
CA LEU A 86 20.40 6.05 -2.32
C LEU A 86 21.28 6.05 -1.07
N GLU A 87 21.40 4.90 -0.41
CA GLU A 87 22.24 4.71 0.77
C GLU A 87 23.38 3.75 0.46
N PRO A 88 24.57 3.94 1.08
CA PRO A 88 25.68 3.02 0.89
C PRO A 88 25.31 1.60 1.36
N LEU A 89 25.85 0.61 0.66
CA LEU A 89 25.71 -0.80 1.05
C LEU A 89 26.31 -1.02 2.45
N LYS A 90 25.61 -1.78 3.29
CA LYS A 90 26.17 -2.29 4.55
C LYS A 90 26.76 -3.66 4.25
N ASP A 91 28.06 -3.83 4.47
CA ASP A 91 28.78 -5.09 4.25
C ASP A 91 28.59 -5.68 2.83
N GLY A 92 28.47 -4.82 1.82
CA GLY A 92 28.26 -5.22 0.43
C GLY A 92 26.85 -5.72 0.11
N GLN A 93 25.92 -5.64 1.06
CA GLN A 93 24.52 -6.04 0.87
C GLN A 93 23.58 -4.82 0.81
N LEU A 94 22.55 -4.96 -0.01
CA LEU A 94 21.46 -4.00 -0.08
C LEU A 94 20.72 -3.99 1.26
N VAL A 95 20.55 -2.79 1.83
CA VAL A 95 20.10 -2.63 3.21
C VAL A 95 18.62 -3.05 3.36
N GLN A 96 17.73 -2.64 2.44
CA GLN A 96 16.29 -2.95 2.50
C GLN A 96 15.62 -2.89 1.11
N THR A 97 14.58 -3.71 0.94
CA THR A 97 13.64 -3.62 -0.21
C THR A 97 12.51 -2.62 0.08
N TYR A 98 11.84 -2.13 -0.97
CA TYR A 98 10.72 -1.18 -0.82
C TYR A 98 9.59 -1.68 0.08
N GLU A 99 9.19 -2.94 -0.05
CA GLU A 99 8.09 -3.51 0.76
C GLU A 99 8.49 -3.63 2.24
N GLN A 100 9.76 -3.93 2.52
CA GLN A 100 10.29 -3.95 3.89
C GLN A 100 10.26 -2.55 4.52
N ASP A 101 10.67 -1.52 3.78
CA ASP A 101 10.63 -0.13 4.26
C ASP A 101 9.18 0.38 4.42
N MET A 102 8.29 0.04 3.50
CA MET A 102 6.88 0.39 3.62
C MET A 102 6.17 -0.33 4.77
N GLY A 103 6.62 -1.54 5.12
CA GLY A 103 6.02 -2.46 6.10
C GLY A 103 4.75 -3.14 5.61
N LEU A 104 4.50 -3.09 4.29
CA LEU A 104 3.35 -3.63 3.57
C LEU A 104 3.79 -4.06 2.17
N THR A 105 3.25 -5.16 1.67
CA THR A 105 3.47 -5.58 0.28
C THR A 105 2.65 -4.72 -0.70
N TYR A 106 3.02 -4.70 -1.98
CA TYR A 106 2.23 -4.03 -3.01
C TYR A 106 0.82 -4.63 -3.16
N ALA A 107 0.69 -5.95 -2.95
CA ALA A 107 -0.62 -6.60 -2.97
C ALA A 107 -1.52 -6.08 -1.83
N GLU A 108 -0.97 -6.00 -0.63
CA GLU A 108 -1.65 -5.43 0.54
C GLU A 108 -2.00 -3.96 0.35
N LEU A 109 -1.06 -3.14 -0.14
CA LEU A 109 -1.31 -1.72 -0.42
C LEU A 109 -2.45 -1.53 -1.42
N SER A 110 -2.48 -2.34 -2.47
CA SER A 110 -3.52 -2.29 -3.50
C SER A 110 -4.90 -2.65 -2.90
N ASP A 111 -4.96 -3.68 -2.06
CA ASP A 111 -6.19 -4.07 -1.34
C ASP A 111 -6.68 -2.98 -0.38
N LEU A 112 -5.79 -2.43 0.44
CA LEU A 112 -6.10 -1.36 1.38
C LEU A 112 -6.54 -0.08 0.66
N GLY A 113 -5.90 0.24 -0.48
CA GLY A 113 -6.27 1.36 -1.35
C GLY A 113 -7.68 1.22 -1.93
N ARG A 114 -8.03 0.02 -2.43
CA ARG A 114 -9.40 -0.30 -2.90
C ARG A 114 -10.43 -0.20 -1.77
N LEU A 115 -10.13 -0.76 -0.60
CA LEU A 115 -11.02 -0.69 0.56
C LEU A 115 -11.29 0.77 0.97
N ARG A 116 -10.25 1.60 1.06
CA ARG A 116 -10.38 3.02 1.40
C ARG A 116 -11.24 3.76 0.36
N LYS A 117 -10.92 3.63 -0.93
CA LYS A 117 -11.54 4.48 -1.98
C LYS A 117 -12.86 3.93 -2.49
N GLN A 118 -12.91 2.67 -2.92
CA GLN A 118 -14.10 2.09 -3.56
C GLN A 118 -15.15 1.64 -2.54
N LYS A 119 -14.71 1.20 -1.35
CA LYS A 119 -15.62 0.73 -0.29
C LYS A 119 -15.82 1.75 0.83
N ALA A 120 -15.23 2.95 0.69
CA ALA A 120 -15.32 4.04 1.65
C ALA A 120 -14.98 3.61 3.09
N CYS A 121 -14.05 2.65 3.25
CA CYS A 121 -13.71 2.14 4.57
C CYS A 121 -12.83 3.15 5.32
N ASP A 122 -13.30 3.60 6.48
CA ASP A 122 -12.49 4.20 7.53
C ASP A 122 -11.59 3.14 8.23
N PRO A 123 -10.71 3.51 9.17
CA PRO A 123 -9.83 2.54 9.84
C PRO A 123 -10.57 1.37 10.52
N TYR A 124 -11.67 1.64 11.22
CA TYR A 124 -12.43 0.60 11.90
C TYR A 124 -13.16 -0.30 10.90
N SER A 125 -13.86 0.31 9.94
CA SER A 125 -14.58 -0.43 8.89
C SER A 125 -13.63 -1.28 8.05
N MET A 126 -12.42 -0.78 7.76
CA MET A 126 -11.37 -1.52 7.07
C MET A 126 -10.94 -2.75 7.88
N PHE A 127 -10.64 -2.60 9.17
CA PHE A 127 -10.30 -3.72 10.04
C PHE A 127 -11.39 -4.80 10.06
N VAL A 128 -12.66 -4.42 10.26
CA VAL A 128 -13.78 -5.35 10.28
C VAL A 128 -13.92 -6.09 8.94
N ARG A 129 -13.67 -5.40 7.82
CA ARG A 129 -13.70 -6.03 6.50
C ARG A 129 -12.55 -7.02 6.33
N LEU A 130 -11.34 -6.67 6.77
CA LEU A 130 -10.16 -7.52 6.69
C LEU A 130 -10.30 -8.80 7.52
N LEU A 131 -11.00 -8.77 8.66
CA LEU A 131 -11.29 -9.99 9.43
C LEU A 131 -12.00 -11.07 8.58
N ARG A 132 -12.81 -10.65 7.59
CA ARG A 132 -13.52 -11.58 6.70
C ARG A 132 -12.70 -12.00 5.50
N THR A 133 -11.86 -11.10 4.97
CA THR A 133 -11.11 -11.35 3.72
C THR A 133 -9.75 -11.97 3.96
N TRP A 134 -9.07 -11.60 5.04
CA TRP A 134 -7.72 -12.07 5.40
C TRP A 134 -7.73 -13.00 6.62
N GLY A 135 -8.90 -13.31 7.20
CA GLY A 135 -9.00 -14.05 8.46
C GLY A 135 -8.43 -15.46 8.43
N SER A 136 -8.29 -16.05 7.24
CA SER A 136 -7.65 -17.36 7.05
C SER A 136 -6.13 -17.31 6.93
N THR A 137 -5.57 -16.15 6.56
CA THR A 137 -4.13 -15.98 6.28
C THR A 137 -3.41 -15.20 7.36
N GLU A 138 -4.11 -14.33 8.10
CA GLU A 138 -3.50 -13.45 9.08
C GLU A 138 -4.27 -13.35 10.40
N THR A 139 -3.53 -13.03 11.46
CA THR A 139 -4.11 -12.82 12.78
C THR A 139 -4.77 -11.44 12.88
N ALA A 140 -5.80 -11.33 13.72
CA ALA A 140 -6.46 -10.05 13.97
C ALA A 140 -5.48 -8.97 14.46
N SER A 141 -4.51 -9.33 15.31
CA SER A 141 -3.49 -8.40 15.81
C SER A 141 -2.61 -7.83 14.68
N GLU A 142 -2.21 -8.69 13.74
CA GLU A 142 -1.41 -8.27 12.58
C GLU A 142 -2.21 -7.37 11.63
N MET A 143 -3.49 -7.68 11.39
CA MET A 143 -4.38 -6.79 10.63
C MET A 143 -4.51 -5.42 11.30
N VAL A 144 -4.66 -5.36 12.63
CA VAL A 144 -4.70 -4.09 13.37
C VAL A 144 -3.41 -3.30 13.17
N ARG A 145 -2.25 -3.97 13.23
CA ARG A 145 -0.93 -3.35 12.99
C ARG A 145 -0.88 -2.72 11.59
N LYS A 146 -1.26 -3.49 10.55
CA LYS A 146 -1.26 -3.06 9.14
C LYS A 146 -2.23 -1.91 8.87
N VAL A 147 -3.46 -1.99 9.37
CA VAL A 147 -4.46 -0.92 9.23
C VAL A 147 -3.98 0.38 9.88
N LYS A 148 -3.46 0.30 11.12
CA LYS A 148 -2.93 1.48 11.81
C LYS A 148 -1.74 2.09 11.06
N GLN A 149 -0.83 1.25 10.56
CA GLN A 149 0.32 1.70 9.78
C GLN A 149 -0.13 2.40 8.49
N PHE A 150 -1.03 1.78 7.72
CA PHE A 150 -1.59 2.36 6.50
C PHE A 150 -2.19 3.75 6.74
N PHE A 151 -3.13 3.88 7.70
CA PHE A 151 -3.81 5.16 7.95
C PHE A 151 -2.90 6.23 8.58
N ARG A 152 -1.91 5.82 9.38
CA ARG A 152 -0.91 6.76 9.91
C ARG A 152 -0.11 7.36 8.76
N TYR A 153 0.43 6.53 7.87
CA TYR A 153 1.26 7.01 6.77
C TYR A 153 0.46 7.76 5.70
N TYR A 154 -0.75 7.31 5.41
CA TYR A 154 -1.70 8.06 4.61
C TYR A 154 -1.92 9.47 5.18
N ALA A 155 -2.20 9.59 6.47
CA ALA A 155 -2.46 10.88 7.12
C ALA A 155 -1.25 11.81 7.09
N ILE A 156 -0.06 11.34 7.49
CA ILE A 156 1.12 12.22 7.56
C ILE A 156 1.64 12.60 6.18
N ASN A 157 1.42 11.76 5.15
CA ASN A 157 1.92 12.02 3.81
C ASN A 157 0.87 12.57 2.83
N ARG A 158 -0.40 12.77 3.25
CA ARG A 158 -1.45 13.25 2.33
C ARG A 158 -1.10 14.60 1.69
N HIS A 159 -0.37 15.44 2.41
CA HIS A 159 0.16 16.72 1.89
C HIS A 159 1.06 16.59 0.65
N LYS A 160 1.52 15.38 0.30
CA LYS A 160 2.28 15.13 -0.94
C LYS A 160 1.34 14.96 -2.15
N MET A 161 0.08 14.59 -1.92
CA MET A 161 -0.92 14.39 -2.97
C MET A 161 -1.45 15.71 -3.54
N THR A 162 -1.40 16.78 -2.74
CA THR A 162 -1.77 18.13 -3.18
C THR A 162 -0.81 18.71 -4.22
N VAL A 163 0.38 18.12 -4.37
CA VAL A 163 1.42 18.51 -5.35
C VAL A 163 1.80 17.35 -6.26
N LEU A 164 0.96 16.31 -6.32
CA LEU A 164 1.21 15.16 -7.18
C LEU A 164 1.11 15.59 -8.65
N THR A 165 2.03 15.11 -9.48
CA THR A 165 1.99 15.36 -10.91
C THR A 165 0.68 14.84 -11.53
N PRO A 166 0.01 15.63 -12.38
CA PRO A 166 -1.20 15.20 -13.06
C PRO A 166 -0.93 13.93 -13.88
N SER A 167 -1.81 12.95 -13.74
CA SER A 167 -1.62 11.63 -14.31
C SER A 167 -2.81 11.15 -15.11
N PHE A 168 -2.54 10.21 -16.03
CA PHE A 168 -3.59 9.50 -16.74
C PHE A 168 -4.47 8.73 -15.75
N HIS A 169 -5.79 8.87 -15.87
CA HIS A 169 -6.74 8.16 -15.02
C HIS A 169 -6.99 6.75 -15.59
N ALA A 170 -6.60 5.71 -14.85
CA ALA A 170 -6.84 4.31 -15.23
C ALA A 170 -7.54 3.52 -14.11
N GLU A 171 -7.08 3.69 -12.87
CA GLU A 171 -7.61 2.98 -11.72
C GLU A 171 -8.69 3.77 -10.96
N THR A 172 -9.74 3.06 -10.54
CA THR A 172 -10.86 3.61 -9.76
C THR A 172 -10.52 3.86 -8.29
N CYS A 173 -9.31 3.50 -7.86
CA CYS A 173 -8.78 3.80 -6.54
C CYS A 173 -7.72 4.93 -6.54
N SER A 174 -7.67 5.74 -7.60
CA SER A 174 -6.72 6.86 -7.71
C SER A 174 -6.76 7.80 -6.50
N PRO A 175 -5.60 8.25 -5.98
CA PRO A 175 -5.52 9.22 -4.88
C PRO A 175 -5.41 10.68 -5.35
N ASP A 176 -5.62 10.98 -6.64
CA ASP A 176 -5.52 12.34 -7.20
C ASP A 176 -6.41 13.35 -6.46
N ASP A 177 -5.78 14.36 -5.86
CA ASP A 177 -6.44 15.38 -5.03
C ASP A 177 -7.13 16.47 -5.86
N ASN A 178 -6.82 16.58 -7.15
CA ASN A 178 -7.32 17.67 -7.98
C ASN A 178 -8.75 17.43 -8.47
N ARG A 179 -9.08 16.19 -8.86
CA ARG A 179 -10.33 15.88 -9.57
C ARG A 179 -11.06 14.64 -9.10
N PHE A 180 -10.40 13.67 -8.45
CA PHE A 180 -11.01 12.36 -8.20
C PHE A 180 -11.18 11.99 -6.72
N ASP A 181 -10.23 12.38 -5.87
CA ASP A 181 -10.21 12.03 -4.46
C ASP A 181 -9.91 13.26 -3.62
N HIS A 182 -10.96 13.93 -3.11
CA HIS A 182 -10.88 15.21 -2.38
C HIS A 182 -11.02 15.11 -0.85
N PRO A 183 -10.17 14.36 -0.13
CA PRO A 183 -10.21 14.34 1.32
C PRO A 183 -9.32 15.46 1.90
N PRO A 184 -9.38 15.75 3.21
CA PRO A 184 -8.45 16.70 3.84
C PRO A 184 -6.98 16.31 3.62
N PHE A 185 -6.06 17.27 3.70
CA PHE A 185 -4.61 16.98 3.72
C PHE A 185 -3.95 17.21 5.09
N LEU A 186 -4.65 17.88 6.02
CA LEU A 186 -4.24 18.06 7.41
C LEU A 186 -5.08 17.17 8.31
N TYR A 187 -4.52 16.02 8.72
CA TYR A 187 -5.18 15.07 9.61
C TYR A 187 -4.58 15.08 11.01
N ASN A 188 -5.40 14.69 11.99
CA ASN A 188 -4.86 14.10 13.21
C ASN A 188 -4.36 12.67 12.92
N ALA A 189 -3.08 12.53 12.62
CA ALA A 189 -2.45 11.24 12.28
C ALA A 189 -2.43 10.21 13.43
N LYS A 190 -2.88 10.58 14.64
CA LYS A 190 -3.04 9.62 15.75
C LYS A 190 -4.31 8.78 15.61
N TRP A 191 -5.32 9.26 14.87
CA TRP A 191 -6.62 8.58 14.68
C TRP A 191 -7.19 8.02 16.00
N SER A 192 -7.10 8.80 17.08
CA SER A 192 -7.23 8.32 18.46
C SER A 192 -8.55 7.58 18.71
N TRP A 193 -9.66 8.11 18.19
CA TRP A 193 -10.97 7.48 18.32
C TRP A 193 -11.05 6.14 17.56
N GLN A 194 -10.70 6.16 16.27
CA GLN A 194 -10.80 5.00 15.39
C GLN A 194 -9.86 3.88 15.85
N PHE A 195 -8.62 4.21 16.22
CA PHE A 195 -7.65 3.23 16.72
C PHE A 195 -8.03 2.70 18.10
N GLY A 196 -8.69 3.52 18.93
CA GLY A 196 -9.30 3.09 20.19
C GLY A 196 -10.45 2.10 19.97
N ALA A 197 -11.32 2.36 18.99
CA ALA A 197 -12.42 1.47 18.62
C ALA A 197 -11.92 0.11 18.11
N ILE A 198 -10.92 0.10 17.23
CA ILE A 198 -10.26 -1.12 16.76
C ILE A 198 -9.68 -1.92 17.95
N GLY A 199 -9.04 -1.23 18.90
CA GLY A 199 -8.50 -1.88 20.09
C GLY A 199 -9.55 -2.52 20.99
N LYS A 200 -10.75 -1.92 21.11
CA LYS A 200 -11.89 -2.51 21.83
C LYS A 200 -12.41 -3.76 21.12
N GLU A 201 -12.53 -3.71 19.80
CA GLU A 201 -12.97 -4.85 18.98
C GLU A 201 -11.99 -6.02 19.08
N LEU A 202 -10.69 -5.76 18.95
CA LEU A 202 -9.66 -6.78 19.07
C LEU A 202 -9.73 -7.53 20.41
N ARG A 203 -9.86 -6.78 21.53
CA ARG A 203 -10.04 -7.39 22.86
C ARG A 203 -11.31 -8.23 22.96
N SER A 204 -12.41 -7.79 22.35
CA SER A 204 -13.66 -8.58 22.34
C SER A 204 -13.49 -9.89 21.58
N LEU A 205 -12.76 -9.88 20.46
CA LEU A 205 -12.47 -11.07 19.68
C LEU A 205 -11.55 -12.04 20.44
N GLU A 206 -10.53 -11.52 21.11
CA GLU A 206 -9.62 -12.31 21.95
C GLU A 206 -10.36 -12.96 23.13
N GLN A 207 -11.24 -12.23 23.82
CA GLN A 207 -12.08 -12.78 24.89
C GLN A 207 -13.02 -13.88 24.39
N LYS A 208 -13.68 -13.67 23.24
CA LYS A 208 -14.56 -14.69 22.63
C LYS A 208 -13.79 -15.94 22.22
N LYS A 209 -12.53 -15.78 21.78
CA LYS A 209 -11.66 -16.90 21.43
C LYS A 209 -11.27 -17.69 22.68
N ASN A 210 -10.79 -17.01 23.73
CA ASN A 210 -10.44 -17.65 25.00
C ASN A 210 -11.63 -18.41 25.60
N ASN A 211 -12.82 -17.79 25.64
CA ASN A 211 -14.02 -18.47 26.14
C ASN A 211 -14.39 -19.72 25.33
N ARG A 212 -14.16 -19.71 24.00
CA ARG A 212 -14.36 -20.90 23.15
C ARG A 212 -13.33 -21.98 23.43
N ASP A 213 -12.08 -21.60 23.62
CA ASP A 213 -10.99 -22.53 23.90
C ASP A 213 -11.18 -23.17 25.29
N ASP A 214 -11.63 -22.41 26.30
CA ASP A 214 -11.97 -22.89 27.64
C ASP A 214 -13.17 -23.87 27.64
N LEU A 215 -14.19 -23.59 26.82
CA LEU A 215 -15.34 -24.49 26.61
C LEU A 215 -14.92 -25.81 25.94
N ASN A 216 -13.98 -25.76 25.00
CA ASN A 216 -13.47 -26.94 24.30
C ASN A 216 -12.44 -27.74 25.13
N ALA A 217 -11.75 -27.10 26.07
CA ALA A 217 -10.74 -27.72 26.94
C ALA A 217 -11.33 -28.41 28.19
N SER A 218 -12.61 -28.17 28.50
CA SER A 218 -13.30 -28.83 29.62
C SER A 218 -13.63 -30.28 29.25
N PRO A 219 -12.96 -31.31 29.84
CA PRO A 219 -13.31 -32.70 29.55
C PRO A 219 -14.72 -32.93 30.08
N GLY A 220 -15.59 -33.50 29.24
CA GLY A 220 -16.93 -33.88 29.62
C GLY A 220 -16.88 -34.67 30.92
N LYS A 221 -17.47 -34.11 31.98
CA LYS A 221 -17.84 -34.89 33.17
C LYS A 221 -18.85 -35.93 32.70
N THR A 222 -18.38 -37.13 32.41
CA THR A 222 -19.24 -38.31 32.28
C THR A 222 -19.97 -38.50 33.60
N ASN A 223 -21.25 -38.14 33.62
CA ASN A 223 -22.20 -38.59 34.61
C ASN A 223 -22.28 -40.13 34.51
N SER A 224 -21.52 -40.84 35.32
CA SER A 224 -21.84 -42.22 35.68
C SER A 224 -22.75 -42.18 36.90
N GLY A 225 -24.04 -41.90 36.65
CA GLY A 225 -25.11 -42.09 37.61
C GLY A 225 -25.47 -43.58 37.70
N GLU A 226 -25.40 -44.09 38.92
CA GLU A 226 -26.30 -45.09 39.53
C GLU A 226 -27.21 -45.92 38.59
N GLN A 227 -26.93 -47.22 38.52
CA GLN A 227 -27.94 -48.30 38.55
C GLN A 227 -27.31 -49.45 39.36
N ALA A 228 -27.76 -49.73 40.58
CA ALA A 228 -29.01 -50.37 41.02
C ALA A 228 -28.68 -51.76 41.59
N VAL A 229 -28.62 -51.82 42.92
CA VAL A 229 -28.70 -53.06 43.71
C VAL A 229 -30.18 -53.36 43.92
N VAL A 230 -30.73 -54.44 43.35
CA VAL A 230 -31.92 -55.12 43.85
C VAL A 230 -31.90 -56.60 43.39
N VAL A 231 -31.80 -57.48 44.39
CA VAL A 231 -32.22 -58.90 44.52
C VAL A 231 -31.79 -59.91 43.45
#